data_AF-A0A1Q3HA01-F1
#
_entry.id   AF-A0A1Q3HA01-F1
#
_cell.length_a   1.000
_cell.length_b   1.000
_cell.length_c   1.000
_cell.angle_alpha   90.00
_cell.angle_beta   90.00
_cell.angle_gamma   90.00
#
_symmetry.space_group_name_H-M   'P 1'
#
loop_
_entity.id
_entity.type
_entity.pdbx_description
1 polymer ?
#
loop_
_entity_poly.entity_id
_entity_poly.type
_entity_poly.pdbx_seq_one_letter_code
_entity_poly.pdbx_strand_id
1 'polypeptide(L)'
;MLLVAMLPMGLACEDGKFQLPELPKVDLPSIPLPKLDTGNLVLIKTPSGGLQLDPTGSDALTALGACADLVTYCFQPGERSLDECVAAVPQCKTSRPWQEKECCPATCTDAYAKARDKGQEPISAFEQTFFLQPDCFPGVRSLLEGK
;
A
#
# COMPACT_ATOMS: atom_id res chain seq x y z
N MET A 1 26.27 -23.28 -36.74
CA MET A 1 26.34 -22.07 -35.89
C MET A 1 24.92 -21.63 -35.61
N LEU A 2 24.35 -22.08 -34.47
CA LEU A 2 23.05 -21.60 -33.99
C LEU A 2 23.29 -20.34 -33.15
N LEU A 3 22.63 -19.23 -33.51
CA LEU A 3 22.49 -18.08 -32.63
C LEU A 3 21.44 -18.41 -31.56
N VAL A 4 21.86 -18.41 -30.30
CA VAL A 4 20.96 -18.39 -29.14
C VAL A 4 20.55 -16.94 -28.91
N ALA A 5 19.28 -16.62 -29.17
CA ALA A 5 18.70 -15.34 -28.81
C ALA A 5 18.56 -15.25 -27.28
N MET A 6 19.21 -14.25 -26.69
CA MET A 6 19.05 -13.87 -25.29
C MET A 6 17.69 -13.18 -25.12
N LEU A 7 16.72 -13.84 -24.47
CA LEU A 7 15.55 -13.16 -23.90
C LEU A 7 15.91 -12.59 -22.53
N PRO A 8 15.59 -11.32 -22.21
CA PRO A 8 15.73 -10.79 -20.88
C PRO A 8 14.55 -11.23 -20.00
N MET A 9 14.90 -11.82 -18.85
CA MET A 9 14.26 -11.69 -17.53
C MET A 9 12.73 -11.46 -17.50
N GLY A 10 11.98 -12.57 -17.41
CA GLY A 10 11.10 -12.79 -16.27
C GLY A 10 9.80 -11.97 -16.15
N LEU A 11 8.94 -11.95 -17.17
CA LEU A 11 7.50 -11.89 -16.90
C LEU A 11 7.08 -13.27 -16.37
N ALA A 12 6.93 -13.41 -15.06
CA ALA A 12 6.27 -14.57 -14.47
C ALA A 12 4.75 -14.43 -14.67
N CYS A 13 4.27 -14.76 -15.87
CA CYS A 13 2.87 -15.09 -16.09
C CYS A 13 2.69 -16.58 -15.77
N GLU A 14 2.41 -16.94 -14.52
CA GLU A 14 1.83 -18.27 -14.23
C GLU A 14 0.32 -18.20 -14.49
N ASP A 15 -0.18 -19.03 -15.41
CA ASP A 15 -1.60 -19.18 -15.78
C ASP A 15 -2.34 -17.95 -16.35
N GLY A 16 -1.61 -16.97 -16.88
CA GLY A 16 -2.20 -15.77 -17.49
C GLY A 16 -2.87 -14.82 -16.49
N LYS A 17 -2.64 -15.00 -15.19
CA LYS A 17 -3.06 -14.08 -14.14
C LYS A 17 -1.83 -13.34 -13.61
N PHE A 18 -1.87 -12.02 -13.75
CA PHE A 18 -0.87 -11.15 -13.15
C PHE A 18 -0.83 -11.35 -11.63
N GLN A 19 0.36 -11.57 -11.10
CA GLN A 19 0.60 -11.65 -9.66
C GLN A 19 1.21 -10.33 -9.19
N LEU A 20 0.60 -9.73 -8.17
CA LEU A 20 1.17 -8.58 -7.50
C LEU A 20 2.45 -8.98 -6.76
N PRO A 21 3.44 -8.08 -6.70
CA PRO A 21 4.62 -8.31 -5.86
C PRO A 21 4.18 -8.45 -4.40
N GLU A 22 4.85 -9.33 -3.65
CA GLU A 22 4.72 -9.32 -2.19
C GLU A 22 5.36 -8.01 -1.67
N LEU A 23 4.67 -7.34 -0.74
CA LEU A 23 5.22 -6.13 -0.15
C LEU A 23 6.50 -6.46 0.63
N PRO A 24 7.53 -5.61 0.52
CA PRO A 24 8.75 -5.82 1.28
C PRO A 24 8.46 -5.73 2.77
N LYS A 25 8.85 -6.76 3.51
CA LYS A 25 8.74 -6.78 4.97
C LYS A 25 10.01 -6.16 5.57
N VAL A 26 9.83 -5.09 6.33
CA VAL A 26 10.91 -4.47 7.11
C VAL A 26 10.93 -5.10 8.49
N ASP A 27 12.05 -5.73 8.84
CA ASP A 27 12.29 -6.25 10.19
C ASP A 27 12.67 -5.10 11.14
N LEU A 28 11.67 -4.32 11.57
CA LEU A 28 11.85 -3.17 12.45
C LEU A 28 12.67 -3.51 13.72
N PRO A 29 12.47 -4.67 14.40
CA PRO A 29 13.26 -5.04 15.57
C PRO A 29 14.76 -5.18 15.37
N SER A 30 15.24 -5.47 14.15
CA SER A 30 16.69 -5.61 13.85
C SER A 30 17.37 -4.29 13.48
N ILE A 31 16.60 -3.23 13.26
CA ILE A 31 17.14 -1.88 13.09
C ILE A 31 17.76 -1.44 14.44
N PRO A 32 19.01 -0.94 14.47
CA PRO A 32 19.71 -0.56 15.70
C PRO A 32 19.20 0.78 16.27
N LEU A 33 17.89 0.92 16.44
CA LEU A 33 17.25 2.08 17.06
C LEU A 33 17.09 1.87 18.58
N PRO A 34 17.18 2.94 19.38
CA PRO A 34 16.86 2.88 20.80
C PRO A 34 15.42 2.40 21.01
N LYS A 35 15.23 1.52 21.99
CA LYS A 35 13.91 0.98 22.39
C LYS A 35 13.46 1.62 23.70
N LEU A 36 12.16 1.90 23.81
CA LEU A 36 11.53 2.24 25.08
C LEU A 36 11.08 0.96 25.80
N ASP A 37 10.75 1.08 27.09
CA ASP A 37 10.23 -0.03 27.90
C ASP A 37 8.92 -0.61 27.35
N THR A 38 8.16 0.18 26.57
CA THR A 38 6.96 -0.26 25.85
C THR A 38 7.25 -1.15 24.65
N GLY A 39 8.51 -1.25 24.21
CA GLY A 39 8.92 -1.94 22.99
C GLY A 39 8.97 -1.04 21.75
N ASN A 40 8.49 0.20 21.84
CA ASN A 40 8.52 1.16 20.73
C ASN A 40 9.95 1.57 20.36
N LEU A 41 10.20 1.78 19.07
CA LEU A 41 11.48 2.28 18.56
C LEU A 41 11.48 3.80 18.55
N VAL A 42 12.53 4.43 19.07
CA VAL A 42 12.68 5.88 19.05
C VAL A 42 13.33 6.31 17.73
N LEU A 43 12.59 7.08 16.92
CA LEU A 43 13.13 7.69 15.70
C LEU A 43 13.77 9.05 15.98
N ILE A 44 13.06 9.90 16.71
CA ILE A 44 13.50 11.26 17.01
C ILE A 44 13.19 11.55 18.48
N LYS A 45 14.16 12.13 19.18
CA LYS A 45 13.99 12.62 20.55
C LYS A 45 14.47 14.06 20.64
N THR A 46 13.60 14.91 21.15
CA THR A 46 13.88 16.33 21.41
C THR A 46 13.51 16.64 22.87
N PRO A 47 13.96 17.77 23.45
CA PRO A 47 13.53 18.18 24.78
C PRO A 47 12.01 18.37 24.92
N SER A 48 11.33 18.72 23.83
CA SER A 48 9.89 19.03 23.80
C SER A 48 9.00 17.86 23.40
N GLY A 49 9.57 16.70 23.07
CA GLY A 49 8.82 15.55 22.58
C GLY A 49 9.64 14.63 21.69
N GLY A 50 8.99 13.64 21.08
CA GLY A 50 9.67 12.71 20.19
C GLY A 50 8.72 11.96 19.27
N LEU A 51 9.31 11.30 18.28
CA LEU A 51 8.64 10.39 17.36
C LEU A 51 9.08 8.97 17.67
N GLN A 52 8.11 8.08 17.79
CA GLN A 52 8.31 6.66 18.06
C GLN A 52 7.60 5.84 17.00
N LEU A 53 8.11 4.66 16.71
CA LEU A 53 7.43 3.63 15.94
C LEU A 53 6.93 2.56 16.89
N ASP A 54 5.63 2.27 16.82
CA ASP A 54 5.05 1.05 17.37
C ASP A 54 5.10 -0.03 16.28
N PRO A 55 5.97 -1.06 16.40
CA PRO A 55 6.10 -2.10 15.39
C PRO A 55 4.94 -3.10 15.41
N THR A 56 4.05 -3.04 16.42
CA THR A 56 2.91 -3.96 16.59
C THR A 56 1.59 -3.34 16.15
N GLY A 57 1.60 -2.05 15.79
CA GLY A 57 0.42 -1.32 15.33
C GLY A 57 -0.19 -1.97 14.09
N SER A 58 -1.47 -2.35 14.19
CA SER A 58 -2.28 -2.82 13.06
C SER A 58 -3.67 -2.20 13.14
N ASP A 59 -3.85 -1.07 12.46
CA ASP A 59 -5.07 -0.30 12.44
C ASP A 59 -5.48 0.08 11.00
N ALA A 60 -6.57 0.81 10.86
CA ALA A 60 -7.08 1.18 9.54
C ALA A 60 -6.08 2.03 8.73
N LEU A 61 -5.24 2.84 9.37
CA LEU A 61 -4.26 3.68 8.69
C LEU A 61 -3.05 2.86 8.21
N THR A 62 -2.56 1.93 9.03
CA THR A 62 -1.49 1.01 8.59
C THR A 62 -1.97 0.09 7.45
N ALA A 63 -3.23 -0.38 7.51
CA ALA A 63 -3.82 -1.17 6.44
C ALA A 63 -4.08 -0.37 5.15
N LEU A 64 -4.47 0.91 5.25
CA LEU A 64 -4.55 1.81 4.11
C LEU A 64 -3.17 1.99 3.45
N GLY A 65 -2.12 2.17 4.27
CA GLY A 65 -0.74 2.25 3.80
C GLY A 65 -0.36 1.00 2.99
N ALA A 66 -0.62 -0.19 3.53
CA ALA A 66 -0.36 -1.45 2.83
C ALA A 66 -1.18 -1.58 1.52
N CYS A 67 -2.44 -1.13 1.50
CA CYS A 67 -3.24 -1.09 0.28
C CYS A 67 -2.63 -0.15 -0.78
N ALA A 68 -2.22 1.06 -0.40
CA ALA A 68 -1.56 1.99 -1.30
C ALA A 68 -0.21 1.44 -1.79
N ASP A 69 0.54 0.75 -0.92
CA ASP A 69 1.79 0.07 -1.28
C ASP A 69 1.58 -1.01 -2.34
N LEU A 70 0.51 -1.82 -2.25
CA LEU A 70 0.21 -2.81 -3.30
C LEU A 70 0.09 -2.16 -4.69
N VAL A 71 -0.49 -0.95 -4.76
CA VAL A 71 -0.60 -0.19 -6.01
C VAL A 71 0.76 0.39 -6.42
N THR A 72 1.49 1.02 -5.51
CA THR A 72 2.74 1.72 -5.85
C THR A 72 3.88 0.75 -6.18
N TYR A 73 3.97 -0.40 -5.51
CA TYR A 73 4.94 -1.45 -5.84
C TYR A 73 4.58 -2.19 -7.14
N CYS A 74 3.29 -2.21 -7.49
CA CYS A 74 2.85 -2.72 -8.79
C CYS A 74 3.20 -1.76 -9.93
N PHE A 75 3.17 -0.45 -9.69
CA PHE A 75 3.32 0.57 -10.72
C PHE A 75 4.75 0.61 -11.27
N GLN A 76 4.87 0.46 -12.59
CA GLN A 76 6.15 0.45 -13.30
C GLN A 76 5.99 1.31 -14.57
N PRO A 77 6.33 2.61 -14.54
CA PRO A 77 6.13 3.50 -15.69
C PRO A 77 6.70 2.92 -16.99
N GLY A 78 5.86 2.84 -18.03
CA GLY A 78 6.22 2.25 -19.33
C GLY A 78 5.96 0.74 -19.45
N GLU A 79 5.75 0.05 -18.33
CA GLU A 79 5.42 -1.39 -18.29
C GLU A 79 4.02 -1.64 -17.71
N ARG A 80 3.63 -0.89 -16.69
CA ARG A 80 2.34 -1.00 -15.99
C ARG A 80 1.85 0.34 -15.46
N SER A 81 0.62 0.67 -15.80
CA SER A 81 -0.08 1.89 -15.40
C SER A 81 -0.69 1.79 -13.99
N LEU A 82 -1.01 2.94 -13.40
CA LEU A 82 -1.76 2.99 -12.14
C LEU A 82 -3.16 2.38 -12.28
N ASP A 83 -3.81 2.55 -13.44
CA ASP A 83 -5.14 1.99 -13.71
C ASP A 83 -5.12 0.45 -13.62
N GLU A 84 -4.12 -0.18 -14.24
CA GLU A 84 -3.92 -1.64 -14.16
C GLU A 84 -3.61 -2.10 -12.73
N CYS A 85 -2.79 -1.34 -12.00
CA CYS A 85 -2.42 -1.69 -10.64
C CYS A 85 -3.57 -1.58 -9.64
N VAL A 86 -4.37 -0.52 -9.73
CA VAL A 86 -5.58 -0.37 -8.89
C VAL A 86 -6.63 -1.44 -9.21
N ALA A 87 -6.69 -1.93 -10.45
CA ALA A 87 -7.58 -3.03 -10.81
C ALA A 87 -7.08 -4.40 -10.32
N ALA A 88 -5.77 -4.55 -10.12
CA ALA A 88 -5.14 -5.81 -9.76
C ALA A 88 -5.10 -6.09 -8.24
N VAL A 89 -5.27 -5.07 -7.39
CA VAL A 89 -5.18 -5.24 -5.92
C VAL A 89 -6.18 -6.28 -5.39
N PRO A 90 -5.79 -7.12 -4.41
CA PRO A 90 -6.70 -8.07 -3.80
C PRO A 90 -7.79 -7.31 -3.05
N GLN A 91 -9.04 -7.74 -3.20
CA GLN A 91 -10.15 -7.13 -2.47
C GLN A 91 -10.24 -7.65 -1.04
N CYS A 92 -10.41 -6.75 -0.08
CA CYS A 92 -10.70 -7.12 1.31
C CYS A 92 -12.04 -7.84 1.42
N LYS A 93 -12.12 -8.83 2.29
CA LYS A 93 -13.32 -9.66 2.48
C LYS A 93 -14.17 -9.20 3.65
N THR A 94 -13.62 -8.39 4.55
CA THR A 94 -14.28 -7.94 5.76
C THR A 94 -14.34 -6.41 5.83
N SER A 95 -15.09 -5.90 6.80
CA SER A 95 -15.12 -4.47 7.14
C SER A 95 -13.93 -4.03 8.01
N ARG A 96 -13.00 -4.93 8.32
CA ARG A 96 -11.80 -4.66 9.13
C ARG A 96 -10.54 -5.09 8.39
N PRO A 97 -10.12 -4.36 7.33
CA PRO A 97 -8.94 -4.72 6.53
C PRO A 97 -7.66 -4.95 7.34
N TRP A 98 -7.49 -4.25 8.46
CA TRP A 98 -6.35 -4.40 9.37
C TRP A 98 -6.29 -5.73 10.14
N GLN A 99 -7.26 -6.62 9.92
CA GLN A 99 -7.28 -8.00 10.45
C GLN A 99 -7.10 -9.05 9.34
N GLU A 100 -6.85 -8.61 8.10
CA GLU A 100 -6.65 -9.46 6.94
C GLU A 100 -5.19 -9.38 6.45
N LYS A 101 -4.85 -10.23 5.47
CA LYS A 101 -3.66 -9.99 4.64
C LYS A 101 -3.86 -8.72 3.82
N GLU A 102 -2.77 -8.09 3.38
CA GLU A 102 -2.79 -6.85 2.61
C GLU A 102 -3.80 -6.92 1.45
N CYS A 103 -4.73 -5.98 1.46
CA CYS A 103 -5.87 -5.92 0.54
C CYS A 103 -6.38 -4.48 0.47
N CYS A 104 -7.21 -4.20 -0.53
CA CYS A 104 -7.93 -2.94 -0.67
C CYS A 104 -9.45 -3.17 -0.64
N PRO A 105 -10.23 -2.36 0.08
CA PRO A 105 -11.68 -2.37 -0.03
C PRO A 105 -12.13 -2.11 -1.47
N ALA A 106 -13.15 -2.84 -1.95
CA ALA A 106 -13.69 -2.64 -3.30
C ALA A 106 -14.12 -1.18 -3.56
N THR A 107 -14.62 -0.52 -2.51
CA THR A 107 -14.99 0.91 -2.50
C THR A 107 -13.83 1.84 -2.88
N CYS A 108 -12.58 1.45 -2.65
CA CYS A 108 -11.41 2.25 -3.05
C CYS A 108 -11.13 2.13 -4.55
N THR A 109 -11.23 0.92 -5.11
CA THR A 109 -11.18 0.73 -6.57
C THR A 109 -12.30 1.50 -7.26
N ASP A 110 -13.52 1.46 -6.72
CA ASP A 110 -14.68 2.20 -7.25
C ASP A 110 -14.47 3.73 -7.16
N ALA A 111 -13.94 4.22 -6.06
CA ALA A 111 -13.65 5.65 -5.87
C ALA A 111 -12.59 6.15 -6.87
N TYR A 112 -11.53 5.37 -7.08
CA TYR A 112 -10.51 5.65 -8.08
C TYR A 112 -11.10 5.64 -9.49
N ALA A 113 -11.84 4.59 -9.87
CA ALA A 113 -12.48 4.49 -11.18
C ALA A 113 -13.40 5.69 -11.45
N LYS A 114 -14.21 6.10 -10.46
CA LYS A 114 -15.06 7.29 -10.55
C LYS A 114 -14.27 8.59 -10.74
N ALA A 115 -13.09 8.71 -10.14
CA ALA A 115 -12.21 9.86 -10.37
C ALA A 115 -11.65 9.85 -11.81
N ARG A 116 -11.26 8.69 -12.31
CA ARG A 116 -10.78 8.50 -13.70
C ARG A 116 -11.86 8.77 -14.73
N ASP A 117 -13.10 8.32 -14.50
CA ASP A 117 -14.26 8.58 -15.37
C ASP A 117 -14.59 10.07 -15.48
N LYS A 118 -14.22 10.86 -14.47
CA LYS A 118 -14.34 12.33 -14.48
C LYS A 118 -13.18 13.04 -15.18
N GLY A 119 -12.23 12.29 -15.74
CA GLY A 119 -11.07 12.81 -16.46
C GLY A 119 -9.92 13.26 -15.56
N GLN A 120 -9.88 12.87 -14.28
CA GLN A 120 -8.70 13.13 -13.45
C GLN A 120 -7.53 12.26 -13.91
N GLU A 121 -6.32 12.82 -14.03
CA GLU A 121 -5.10 12.06 -14.35
C GLU A 121 -4.82 10.93 -13.33
N PRO A 122 -4.19 9.81 -13.73
CA PRO A 122 -4.02 8.64 -12.87
C PRO A 122 -3.36 8.94 -11.52
N ILE A 123 -2.27 9.71 -11.53
CA ILE A 123 -1.55 10.08 -10.30
C ILE A 123 -2.43 10.90 -9.37
N SER A 124 -3.13 11.91 -9.90
CA SER A 124 -4.02 12.75 -9.11
C SER A 124 -5.23 11.98 -8.56
N ALA A 125 -5.80 11.07 -9.35
CA ALA A 125 -6.88 10.18 -8.89
C ALA A 125 -6.41 9.25 -7.76
N PHE A 126 -5.19 8.73 -7.87
CA PHE A 126 -4.57 7.88 -6.86
C PHE A 126 -4.30 8.65 -5.56
N GLU A 127 -3.63 9.80 -5.66
CA GLU A 127 -3.37 10.69 -4.51
C GLU A 127 -4.67 11.09 -3.81
N GLN A 128 -5.68 11.47 -4.60
CA GLN A 128 -6.98 11.85 -4.08
C GLN A 128 -7.65 10.71 -3.31
N THR A 129 -7.60 9.49 -3.85
CA THR A 129 -8.33 8.33 -3.32
C THR A 129 -7.64 7.71 -2.11
N PHE A 130 -6.31 7.64 -2.10
CA PHE A 130 -5.57 6.87 -1.08
C PHE A 130 -4.90 7.75 -0.02
N PHE A 131 -4.73 9.05 -0.25
CA PHE A 131 -4.01 9.94 0.68
C PHE A 131 -4.80 11.18 1.09
N LEU A 132 -5.39 11.91 0.14
CA LEU A 132 -6.05 13.19 0.44
C LEU A 132 -7.47 13.00 0.98
N GLN A 133 -8.23 12.06 0.44
CA GLN A 133 -9.59 11.71 0.87
C GLN A 133 -9.78 10.18 0.90
N PRO A 134 -9.11 9.46 1.83
CA PRO A 134 -9.17 8.00 1.94
C PRO A 134 -10.48 7.48 2.56
N ASP A 135 -11.61 8.11 2.24
CA ASP A 135 -12.93 7.81 2.78
C ASP A 135 -13.48 6.47 2.32
N CYS A 136 -12.89 5.94 1.24
CA CYS A 136 -13.19 4.62 0.74
C CYS A 136 -12.72 3.51 1.69
N PHE A 137 -11.79 3.81 2.59
CA PHE A 137 -11.17 2.83 3.48
C PHE A 137 -11.82 2.85 4.88
N PRO A 138 -12.45 1.74 5.32
CA PRO A 138 -13.14 1.70 6.60
C PRO A 138 -12.24 2.05 7.79
N GLY A 139 -12.71 2.94 8.68
CA GLY A 139 -12.03 3.28 9.93
C GLY A 139 -10.98 4.39 9.86
N VAL A 140 -10.48 4.74 8.67
CA VAL A 140 -9.41 5.76 8.52
C VAL A 140 -9.89 7.14 8.99
N ARG A 141 -11.06 7.58 8.56
CA ARG A 141 -11.58 8.90 8.96
C ARG A 141 -11.75 9.01 10.48
N SER A 142 -12.29 7.99 11.13
CA SER A 142 -12.45 7.97 12.59
C SER A 142 -11.10 8.11 13.31
N LEU A 143 -10.06 7.38 12.85
CA LEU A 143 -8.72 7.50 13.39
C LEU A 143 -8.13 8.90 13.22
N LEU A 144 -8.27 9.50 12.03
CA LEU A 144 -7.74 10.84 11.74
C LEU A 144 -8.47 11.95 12.51
N GLU A 145 -9.78 11.80 12.72
CA GLU A 145 -10.59 12.77 13.47
C GLU A 145 -10.50 12.58 15.00
N GLY A 146 -9.84 11.51 15.46
CA GLY A 146 -9.74 11.17 16.89
C GLY A 146 -11.10 10.85 17.52
N LYS A 147 -12.00 10.22 16.76
CA LYS A 147 -13.37 9.87 17.19
C LYS A 147 -13.59 8.37 17.27
#